data_AF-A0A2G5ENB1-F1
#
_entry.id   AF-A0A2G5ENB1-F1
#
_cell.length_a   1.000
_cell.length_b   1.000
_cell.length_c   1.000
_cell.angle_alpha   90.00
_cell.angle_beta   90.00
_cell.angle_gamma   90.00
#
_symmetry.space_group_name_H-M   'P 1'
#
loop_
_entity.id
_entity.type
_entity.pdbx_description
1 polymer ?
#
loop_
_entity_poly.entity_id
_entity_poly.type
_entity_poly.pdbx_seq_one_letter_code
_entity_poly.pdbx_strand_id
1 'polypeptide(L)'
;MTTAAHPTWSPAKDGNEQGGSRIFGRSQKYSLRDIASHTTFKPRKEEQDTRSAERNLRGRRHLSSRDDRDRRKGSSSGHLLLEDADGSDMEVKSDESDSDDDDDDEDDTEALLAELEQIKKEWAEEKLRKLIHSWNELLSEGQMREDSSTKHFCCK
;
A
#
# COMPACT_ATOMS: atom_id res chain seq x y z
N MET A 1 22.89 -42.67 28.10
CA MET A 1 23.20 -41.46 27.30
C MET A 1 21.91 -40.64 27.19
N THR A 2 21.94 -39.33 27.43
CA THR A 2 20.74 -38.47 27.44
C THR A 2 20.54 -37.80 26.08
N THR A 3 19.30 -37.82 25.57
CA THR A 3 18.92 -37.43 24.19
C THR A 3 18.36 -36.02 24.09
N ALA A 4 19.07 -35.03 24.64
CA ALA A 4 18.58 -33.64 24.67
C ALA A 4 18.51 -33.00 23.27
N ALA A 5 19.38 -33.40 22.34
CA ALA A 5 19.37 -32.90 20.97
C ALA A 5 18.35 -33.68 20.12
N HIS A 6 17.28 -33.01 19.70
CA HIS A 6 16.28 -33.53 18.76
C HIS A 6 16.07 -32.51 17.62
N PRO A 7 15.86 -32.98 16.37
CA PRO A 7 15.59 -32.09 15.25
C PRO A 7 14.18 -31.48 15.33
N THR A 8 14.02 -30.26 14.81
CA THR A 8 12.71 -29.60 14.65
C THR A 8 12.08 -30.05 13.34
N TRP A 9 11.02 -30.86 13.40
CA TRP A 9 10.28 -31.30 12.21
C TRP A 9 9.28 -30.27 11.69
N SER A 10 8.83 -29.35 12.56
CA SER A 10 7.90 -28.28 12.21
C SER A 10 8.50 -26.92 12.59
N PRO A 11 8.48 -25.92 11.69
CA PRO A 11 8.90 -24.57 12.02
C PRO A 11 7.94 -23.95 13.04
N ALA A 12 8.45 -22.97 13.80
CA ALA A 12 7.62 -22.21 14.73
C ALA A 12 6.50 -21.48 13.98
N LYS A 13 5.27 -21.57 14.49
CA LYS A 13 4.12 -20.84 13.97
C LYS A 13 4.11 -19.44 14.57
N ASP A 14 4.13 -18.43 13.72
CA ASP A 14 3.98 -17.03 14.13
C ASP A 14 2.50 -16.70 14.41
N GLY A 15 2.23 -15.72 15.29
CA GLY A 15 0.88 -15.18 15.52
C GLY A 15 0.41 -15.02 16.97
N ASN A 16 1.07 -15.61 17.96
CA ASN A 16 0.60 -15.54 19.36
C ASN A 16 1.11 -14.29 20.11
N GLU A 17 2.35 -13.87 19.90
CA GLU A 17 3.01 -13.07 20.94
C GLU A 17 3.85 -11.88 20.48
N GLN A 18 4.17 -11.73 19.20
CA GLN A 18 4.71 -10.47 18.65
C GLN A 18 4.21 -10.27 17.22
N GLY A 19 3.38 -9.24 17.01
CA GLY A 19 2.85 -8.90 15.67
C GLY A 19 1.58 -9.62 15.24
N GLY A 20 1.06 -10.57 16.02
CA GLY A 20 -0.26 -11.18 15.82
C GLY A 20 -1.35 -10.64 16.76
N SER A 21 -2.52 -11.30 16.76
CA SER A 21 -3.65 -10.98 17.66
C SER A 21 -3.29 -11.39 19.09
N ARG A 22 -2.57 -10.51 19.78
CA ARG A 22 -2.03 -10.78 21.10
C ARG A 22 -3.17 -10.88 22.12
N ILE A 23 -3.28 -12.03 22.77
CA ILE A 23 -4.27 -12.30 23.84
C ILE A 23 -3.87 -11.56 25.14
N PHE A 24 -2.58 -11.25 25.31
CA PHE A 24 -2.05 -10.44 26.40
C PHE A 24 -1.91 -8.96 26.02
N GLY A 25 -2.12 -8.07 27.00
CA GLY A 25 -2.16 -6.62 26.82
C GLY A 25 -0.91 -6.02 26.15
N ARG A 26 -1.07 -4.81 25.58
CA ARG A 26 -0.02 -4.10 24.83
C ARG A 26 1.26 -3.98 25.68
N SER A 27 2.37 -4.48 25.15
CA SER A 27 3.67 -4.37 25.82
C SER A 27 4.22 -2.96 25.68
N GLN A 28 4.77 -2.41 26.77
CA GLN A 28 5.47 -1.12 26.79
C GLN A 28 6.95 -1.23 26.42
N LYS A 29 7.41 -2.43 26.04
CA LYS A 29 8.82 -2.70 25.70
C LYS A 29 9.04 -2.40 24.21
N TYR A 30 10.03 -1.58 23.90
CA TYR A 30 10.49 -1.31 22.53
C TYR A 30 11.99 -1.60 22.41
N SER A 31 12.42 -2.08 21.25
CA SER A 31 13.83 -2.23 20.92
C SER A 31 14.39 -0.92 20.36
N LEU A 32 15.71 -0.74 20.41
CA LEU A 32 16.38 0.39 19.73
C LEU A 32 16.10 0.41 18.22
N ARG A 33 15.79 -0.75 17.63
CA ARG A 33 15.42 -0.89 16.21
C ARG A 33 14.00 -0.43 15.90
N ASP A 34 13.13 -0.36 16.91
CA ASP A 34 11.73 0.04 16.75
C ASP A 34 11.54 1.56 16.88
N ILE A 35 12.63 2.30 17.10
CA ILE A 35 12.61 3.76 17.11
C ILE A 35 12.24 4.24 15.71
N ALA A 36 11.37 5.25 15.64
CA ALA A 36 10.92 5.84 14.39
C ALA A 36 12.12 6.25 13.52
N SER A 37 12.29 5.56 12.39
CA SER A 37 13.30 5.85 11.39
C SER A 37 12.67 5.70 10.00
N HIS A 38 13.14 6.52 9.04
CA HIS A 38 12.61 6.56 7.67
C HIS A 38 11.07 6.74 7.60
N THR A 39 10.54 7.68 8.37
CA THR A 39 9.09 7.96 8.45
C THR A 39 8.50 8.58 7.17
N THR A 40 9.35 9.04 6.24
CA THR A 40 8.93 9.62 4.98
C THR A 40 9.19 8.67 3.81
N PHE A 41 8.12 8.26 3.14
CA PHE A 41 8.21 7.48 1.92
C PHE A 41 8.57 8.39 0.73
N LYS A 42 9.45 7.92 -0.14
CA LYS A 42 9.81 8.61 -1.39
C LYS A 42 8.89 8.10 -2.51
N PRO A 43 8.00 8.94 -3.07
CA PRO A 43 7.24 8.57 -4.25
C PRO A 43 8.17 8.45 -5.46
N ARG A 44 7.84 7.57 -6.40
CA ARG A 44 8.55 7.49 -7.69
C ARG A 44 8.28 8.77 -8.48
N LYS A 45 9.32 9.33 -9.11
CA LYS A 45 9.16 10.43 -10.09
C LYS A 45 8.54 9.86 -11.37
N GLU A 46 7.84 10.66 -12.15
CA GLU A 46 7.13 10.22 -13.38
C GLU A 46 8.03 9.47 -14.38
N GLU A 47 9.30 9.88 -14.49
CA GLU A 47 10.34 9.27 -15.33
C GLU A 47 10.95 7.98 -14.75
N GLN A 48 10.68 7.69 -13.48
CA GLN A 48 11.16 6.50 -12.77
C GLN A 48 10.03 5.47 -12.67
N ASP A 49 9.83 4.69 -13.75
CA ASP A 49 8.94 3.53 -13.82
C ASP A 49 7.67 3.70 -12.97
N THR A 50 6.92 4.76 -13.26
CA THR A 50 5.61 4.94 -12.63
C THR A 50 4.62 3.97 -13.24
N ARG A 51 3.68 3.48 -12.43
CA ARG A 51 2.57 2.62 -12.87
C ARG A 51 1.81 3.19 -14.07
N SER A 52 1.86 4.51 -14.29
CA SER A 52 1.28 5.19 -15.47
C SER A 52 2.15 5.02 -16.72
N ALA A 53 3.47 5.22 -16.60
CA ALA A 53 4.43 5.00 -17.69
C ALA A 53 4.53 3.51 -18.08
N GLU A 54 4.50 2.59 -17.11
CA GLU A 54 4.57 1.14 -17.34
C GLU A 54 3.38 0.61 -18.16
N ARG A 55 2.18 1.17 -17.98
CA ARG A 55 0.98 0.81 -18.77
C ARG A 55 1.13 1.16 -20.26
N ASN A 56 1.91 2.19 -20.57
CA ASN A 56 2.14 2.64 -21.95
C ASN A 56 3.39 2.00 -22.58
N LEU A 57 4.29 1.44 -21.78
CA LEU A 57 5.47 0.70 -22.23
C LEU A 57 5.09 -0.75 -22.52
N ARG A 58 4.72 -1.05 -23.77
CA ARG A 58 4.46 -2.43 -24.24
C ARG A 58 5.68 -3.33 -23.95
N GLY A 59 5.62 -4.08 -22.84
CA GLY A 59 6.75 -4.84 -22.28
C GLY A 59 7.41 -5.81 -23.27
N ARG A 60 6.63 -6.42 -24.18
CA ARG A 60 7.18 -7.34 -25.20
C ARG A 60 8.07 -6.66 -26.24
N ARG A 61 7.83 -5.38 -26.59
CA ARG A 61 8.63 -4.65 -27.60
C ARG A 61 9.96 -4.15 -27.05
N HIS A 62 9.97 -3.73 -25.78
CA HIS A 62 11.20 -3.28 -25.11
C HIS A 62 12.14 -4.44 -24.76
N LEU A 63 11.59 -5.61 -24.39
CA LEU A 63 12.39 -6.80 -24.11
C LEU A 63 13.04 -7.36 -25.38
N SER A 64 12.32 -7.45 -26.51
CA SER A 64 12.89 -7.90 -27.79
C SER A 64 13.99 -6.96 -28.30
N SER A 65 13.74 -5.65 -28.28
CA SER A 65 14.73 -4.64 -28.69
C SER A 65 16.02 -4.69 -27.86
N ARG A 66 15.92 -4.97 -26.55
CA ARG A 66 17.09 -5.11 -25.67
C ARG A 66 17.85 -6.41 -25.93
N ASP A 67 17.14 -7.53 -26.10
CA ASP A 67 17.75 -8.82 -26.44
C ASP A 67 18.50 -8.75 -27.78
N ASP A 68 17.94 -8.10 -28.79
CA ASP A 68 18.61 -7.87 -30.09
C ASP A 68 19.87 -7.02 -29.97
N ARG A 69 19.89 -6.00 -29.10
CA ARG A 69 21.09 -5.21 -28.83
C ARG A 69 22.14 -6.01 -28.08
N ASP A 70 21.73 -6.82 -27.10
CA ASP A 70 22.64 -7.66 -26.32
C ASP A 70 23.23 -8.78 -27.19
N ARG A 71 22.46 -9.35 -28.14
CA ARG A 71 22.97 -10.27 -29.18
C ARG A 71 24.00 -9.60 -30.10
N ARG A 72 23.72 -8.37 -30.55
CA ARG A 72 24.68 -7.59 -31.38
C ARG A 72 25.93 -7.18 -30.61
N LYS A 73 25.80 -6.93 -29.30
CA LYS A 73 26.91 -6.57 -28.40
C LYS A 73 27.74 -7.78 -27.96
N GLY A 74 27.13 -8.96 -27.88
CA GLY A 74 27.79 -10.23 -27.58
C GLY A 74 28.69 -10.75 -28.70
N SER A 75 28.60 -10.20 -29.92
CA SER A 75 29.43 -10.62 -31.06
C SER A 75 30.93 -10.26 -30.92
N SER A 76 31.32 -9.44 -29.93
CA SER A 76 32.74 -9.19 -29.64
C SER A 76 33.36 -10.14 -28.60
N SER A 77 32.61 -11.07 -28.00
CA SER A 77 33.20 -12.08 -27.11
C SER A 77 32.35 -13.37 -27.03
N GLY A 78 32.73 -14.39 -27.78
CA GLY A 78 32.35 -15.78 -27.47
C GLY A 78 31.35 -16.42 -28.42
N HIS A 79 31.82 -16.77 -29.61
CA HIS A 79 31.56 -18.04 -30.32
C HIS A 79 30.87 -19.12 -29.46
N LEU A 80 29.66 -19.56 -29.83
CA LEU A 80 29.17 -20.95 -29.81
C LEU A 80 27.80 -21.08 -30.53
N LEU A 81 27.88 -21.46 -31.81
CA LEU A 81 27.06 -22.44 -32.54
C LEU A 81 25.61 -22.72 -32.08
N LEU A 82 24.63 -22.30 -32.88
CA LEU A 82 23.37 -23.02 -33.07
C LEU A 82 22.84 -22.73 -34.49
N GLU A 83 23.01 -23.71 -35.37
CA GLU A 83 22.26 -23.82 -36.63
C GLU A 83 20.83 -24.26 -36.30
N ASP A 84 19.85 -23.73 -37.03
CA ASP A 84 18.66 -24.42 -37.57
C ASP A 84 17.33 -23.63 -37.53
N ALA A 85 16.78 -23.53 -38.75
CA ALA A 85 15.37 -23.41 -39.15
C ALA A 85 14.63 -22.08 -38.93
N ASP A 86 13.67 -21.66 -39.77
CA ASP A 86 13.27 -21.84 -41.17
C ASP A 86 12.11 -20.84 -41.33
N GLY A 87 11.90 -20.30 -42.53
CA GLY A 87 10.94 -19.23 -42.78
C GLY A 87 9.47 -19.67 -42.76
N SER A 88 8.59 -18.80 -42.28
CA SER A 88 7.22 -18.71 -42.79
C SER A 88 6.66 -17.30 -42.56
N ASP A 89 6.72 -16.52 -43.63
CA ASP A 89 5.96 -15.31 -43.89
C ASP A 89 4.49 -15.69 -44.11
N MET A 90 3.58 -15.13 -43.31
CA MET A 90 2.15 -15.16 -43.57
C MET A 90 1.58 -13.76 -43.37
N GLU A 91 1.56 -13.00 -44.46
CA GLU A 91 0.73 -11.80 -44.60
C GLU A 91 -0.75 -12.19 -44.47
N VAL A 92 -1.40 -11.76 -43.39
CA VAL A 92 -2.86 -11.70 -43.32
C VAL A 92 -3.24 -10.23 -43.21
N LYS A 93 -3.73 -9.68 -44.32
CA LYS A 93 -4.34 -8.35 -44.38
C LYS A 93 -5.75 -8.38 -43.80
N SER A 94 -6.05 -7.29 -43.11
CA SER A 94 -7.36 -6.62 -42.96
C SER A 94 -8.49 -7.38 -42.25
N ASP A 95 -8.90 -6.84 -41.12
CA ASP A 95 -10.26 -6.28 -41.02
C ASP A 95 -10.28 -5.13 -40.01
N GLU A 96 -11.00 -4.09 -40.40
CA GLU A 96 -11.19 -2.82 -39.70
C GLU A 96 -12.60 -2.91 -39.09
N SER A 97 -12.68 -2.99 -37.77
CA SER A 97 -13.95 -2.87 -37.06
C SER A 97 -13.83 -1.71 -36.09
N ASP A 98 -14.22 -0.54 -36.59
CA ASP A 98 -14.63 0.61 -35.81
C ASP A 98 -15.97 0.25 -35.15
N SER A 99 -16.01 0.25 -33.83
CA SER A 99 -17.24 0.13 -33.05
C SER A 99 -17.17 1.17 -31.95
N ASP A 100 -17.49 2.39 -32.36
CA ASP A 100 -17.91 3.49 -31.49
C ASP A 100 -19.28 3.07 -30.92
N ASP A 101 -19.31 2.61 -29.67
CA ASP A 101 -20.54 2.45 -28.90
C ASP A 101 -20.46 3.45 -27.75
N ASP A 102 -21.24 4.52 -27.93
CA ASP A 102 -21.35 5.69 -27.08
C ASP A 102 -22.00 5.29 -25.75
N ASP A 103 -21.43 5.81 -24.69
CA ASP A 103 -21.64 5.53 -23.28
C ASP A 103 -22.93 6.25 -22.80
N ASP A 104 -23.93 5.51 -22.32
CA ASP A 104 -25.13 6.05 -21.66
C ASP A 104 -25.41 5.32 -20.33
N ASP A 105 -24.41 5.29 -19.45
CA ASP A 105 -24.53 4.84 -18.05
C ASP A 105 -24.65 6.05 -17.09
N GLU A 106 -25.68 6.90 -17.27
CA GLU A 106 -25.97 8.03 -16.37
C GLU A 106 -26.38 7.57 -14.94
N ASP A 107 -26.91 6.35 -14.77
CA ASP A 107 -27.41 5.78 -13.49
C ASP A 107 -26.28 5.43 -12.50
N ASP A 108 -25.12 4.98 -13.00
CA ASP A 108 -23.96 4.64 -12.17
C ASP A 108 -23.29 5.88 -11.53
N THR A 109 -23.49 7.07 -12.12
CA THR A 109 -22.94 8.32 -11.59
C THR A 109 -23.78 8.91 -10.46
N GLU A 110 -25.10 8.75 -10.52
CA GLU A 110 -26.03 9.25 -9.51
C GLU A 110 -25.92 8.44 -8.21
N ALA A 111 -25.76 7.11 -8.32
CA ALA A 111 -25.53 6.23 -7.17
C ALA A 111 -24.26 6.61 -6.37
N LEU A 112 -23.17 6.97 -7.06
CA LEU A 112 -21.91 7.35 -6.44
C LEU A 112 -21.95 8.73 -5.76
N LEU A 113 -22.73 9.68 -6.30
CA LEU A 113 -22.91 11.00 -5.68
C LEU A 113 -23.71 10.90 -4.37
N ALA A 114 -24.73 10.06 -4.33
CA ALA A 114 -25.53 9.81 -3.12
C ALA A 114 -24.70 9.18 -2.00
N GLU A 115 -23.81 8.24 -2.31
CA GLU A 115 -22.91 7.62 -1.33
C GLU A 115 -21.89 8.64 -0.78
N LEU A 116 -21.34 9.52 -1.63
CA LEU A 116 -20.45 10.59 -1.19
C LEU A 116 -21.13 11.59 -0.23
N GLU A 117 -22.40 11.91 -0.46
CA GLU A 117 -23.17 12.77 0.44
C GLU A 117 -23.45 12.11 1.79
N GLN A 118 -23.73 10.80 1.80
CA GLN A 118 -23.84 10.03 3.04
C GLN A 118 -22.54 10.06 3.84
N ILE A 119 -21.39 9.80 3.20
CA ILE A 119 -20.07 9.82 3.86
C ILE A 119 -19.75 11.21 4.43
N LYS A 120 -20.03 12.29 3.67
CA LYS A 120 -19.82 13.67 4.15
C LYS A 120 -20.70 14.01 5.35
N LYS A 121 -21.95 13.55 5.35
CA LYS A 121 -22.90 13.77 6.44
C LYS A 121 -22.46 13.04 7.70
N GLU A 122 -22.04 11.78 7.58
CA GLU A 122 -21.52 11.00 8.71
C GLU A 122 -20.23 11.60 9.28
N TRP A 123 -19.33 12.10 8.43
CA TRP A 123 -18.12 12.80 8.86
C TRP A 123 -18.43 14.10 9.61
N ALA A 124 -19.40 14.87 9.15
CA ALA A 124 -19.80 16.11 9.83
C ALA A 124 -20.37 15.81 11.23
N GLU A 125 -21.17 14.76 11.37
CA GLU A 125 -21.72 14.34 12.67
C GLU A 125 -20.63 13.77 13.59
N GLU A 126 -19.73 12.93 13.08
CA GLU A 126 -18.64 12.37 13.89
C GLU A 126 -17.67 13.46 14.37
N LYS A 127 -17.38 14.45 13.52
CA LYS A 127 -16.57 15.61 13.89
C LYS A 127 -17.25 16.47 14.95
N LEU A 128 -18.56 16.67 14.85
CA LEU A 128 -19.34 17.39 15.86
C LEU A 128 -19.38 16.62 17.19
N ARG A 129 -19.56 15.29 17.15
CA ARG A 129 -19.50 14.43 18.35
C ARG A 129 -18.13 14.46 19.02
N LYS A 130 -17.04 14.37 18.25
CA LYS A 130 -15.66 14.49 18.77
C LYS A 130 -15.41 15.88 19.36
N LEU A 131 -15.91 16.93 18.74
CA LEU A 131 -15.77 18.31 19.23
C LEU A 131 -16.57 18.53 20.52
N ILE A 132 -17.81 18.05 20.59
CA ILE A 132 -18.64 18.09 21.80
C ILE A 132 -17.97 17.29 22.94
N HIS A 133 -17.47 16.09 22.65
CA HIS A 133 -16.75 15.27 23.63
C HIS A 133 -15.50 15.99 24.14
N SER A 134 -14.67 16.52 23.23
CA SER A 134 -13.47 17.29 23.57
C SER A 134 -13.79 18.54 24.37
N TRP A 135 -14.86 19.25 24.03
CA TRP A 135 -15.28 20.46 24.74
C TRP A 135 -15.77 20.12 26.16
N ASN A 136 -16.52 19.03 26.32
CA ASN A 136 -16.96 18.55 27.63
C ASN A 136 -15.79 18.05 28.49
N GLU A 137 -14.81 17.38 27.90
CA GLU A 137 -13.59 16.93 28.58
C GLU A 137 -12.75 18.13 29.07
N LEU A 138 -12.55 19.14 28.23
CA LEU A 138 -11.88 20.39 28.62
C LEU A 138 -12.65 21.16 29.69
N LEU A 139 -13.98 21.16 29.64
CA LEU A 139 -14.81 21.79 30.65
C LEU A 139 -14.67 21.07 32.00
N SER A 140 -14.61 19.73 31.98
CA SER A 140 -14.37 18.90 33.17
C SER A 140 -12.98 19.11 33.76
N GLU A 141 -11.94 19.22 32.91
CA GLU A 141 -10.58 19.54 33.33
C GLU A 141 -10.46 20.97 33.92
N GLY A 142 -11.20 21.93 33.37
CA GLY A 142 -11.31 23.29 33.91
C GLY A 142 -11.93 23.31 35.29
N GLN A 143 -13.06 22.61 35.47
CA GLN A 143 -13.76 22.48 36.75
C GLN A 143 -12.87 21.83 37.83
N MET A 144 -12.12 20.78 37.46
CA MET A 144 -11.16 20.13 38.36
C MET A 144 -10.06 21.09 38.83
N ARG A 145 -9.62 22.00 37.96
CA ARG A 145 -8.59 23.00 38.27
C ARG A 145 -9.12 24.07 39.23
N GLU A 146 -10.35 24.54 39.04
CA GLU A 146 -10.98 25.53 39.92
C GLU A 146 -11.30 24.96 41.31
N ASP A 147 -11.82 23.74 41.40
CA ASP A 147 -12.11 23.08 42.69
C ASP A 147 -10.81 22.78 43.48
N SER A 148 -9.73 22.44 42.78
CA SER A 148 -8.41 22.23 43.40
C SER A 148 -7.78 23.54 43.90
N SER A 149 -7.97 24.65 43.19
CA SER A 149 -7.50 25.98 43.57
C SER A 149 -8.29 26.55 44.74
N THR A 150 -9.61 26.34 44.77
CA THR A 150 -10.49 26.84 45.85
C THR A 150 -10.27 26.07 47.16
N LYS A 151 -9.95 24.76 47.09
CA LYS A 151 -9.55 23.96 48.26
C LYS A 151 -8.19 24.38 48.83
N HIS A 152 -7.27 24.89 48.02
CA HIS A 152 -5.99 25.42 48.50
C HIS A 152 -6.11 26.78 49.21
N PHE A 153 -7.18 27.54 48.95
CA PHE A 153 -7.37 28.86 49.54
C PHE A 153 -8.16 28.84 50.88
N CYS A 154 -8.76 27.71 51.26
CA CYS A 154 -9.59 27.59 52.48
C CYS A 154 -8.79 27.09 53.72
N CYS A 155 -7.50 26.80 53.58
CA CYS A 155 -6.60 26.47 54.70
C CYS A 155 -5.58 27.61 54.94
N LYS A 156 -6.05 28.74 55.49
CA LYS A 156 -5.18 29.69 56.17
C LYS A 156 -5.94 30.49 57.22
#